data_AF-A0A2E2XHD9-F1
#
_entry.id   AF-A0A2E2XHD9-F1
#
_cell.length_a   1.000
_cell.length_b   1.000
_cell.length_c   1.000
_cell.angle_alpha   90.00
_cell.angle_beta   90.00
_cell.angle_gamma   90.00
#
_symmetry.space_group_name_H-M   'P 1'
#
loop_
_entity.id
_entity.type
_entity.pdbx_description
1 polymer ?
#
loop_
_entity_poly.entity_id
_entity_poly.type
_entity_poly.pdbx_seq_one_letter_code
_entity_poly.pdbx_strand_id
1 'polypeptide(L)'
;MKASKNFLIAALLTSCSSLAFACDKPATPELPDPASAVTPQMVKAKNDVKAFLGAAEAYLKCNISTKQHNTMVDEMKSVADDFNGIVRAYKARLAG
;
A
#
# COMPACT_ATOMS: atom_id res chain seq x y z
N MET A 1 33.76 55.54 9.20
CA MET A 1 32.82 56.23 8.29
C MET A 1 32.29 55.24 7.28
N LYS A 2 30.95 55.23 7.06
CA LYS A 2 30.20 54.81 5.86
C LYS A 2 30.33 53.35 5.38
N ALA A 3 29.27 52.67 4.94
CA ALA A 3 27.83 52.91 4.96
C ALA A 3 27.14 51.57 4.64
N SER A 4 25.96 51.41 5.22
CA SER A 4 24.98 50.35 5.00
C SER A 4 24.40 50.33 3.58
N LYS A 5 23.97 49.15 3.08
CA LYS A 5 22.67 48.97 2.42
C LYS A 5 22.35 47.48 2.13
N ASN A 6 21.30 47.02 2.81
CA ASN A 6 20.53 45.80 2.56
C ASN A 6 20.17 45.61 1.08
N PHE A 7 20.10 44.34 0.64
CA PHE A 7 19.27 43.76 -0.44
C PHE A 7 19.70 42.27 -0.47
N LEU A 8 18.91 41.18 -0.43
CA LEU A 8 17.48 40.91 -0.57
C LEU A 8 17.15 39.53 0.03
N ILE A 9 16.03 39.47 0.75
CA ILE A 9 14.88 38.56 0.55
C ILE A 9 15.15 37.05 0.32
N ALA A 10 14.91 36.30 1.40
CA ALA A 10 14.08 35.09 1.49
C ALA A 10 13.93 34.18 0.25
N ALA A 11 14.64 33.04 0.25
CA ALA A 11 14.20 31.82 -0.44
C ALA A 11 13.53 30.90 0.60
N LEU A 12 12.28 31.22 0.91
CA LEU A 12 11.40 30.49 1.82
C LEU A 12 10.74 29.32 1.07
N LEU A 13 11.00 28.09 1.53
CA LEU A 13 10.13 26.90 1.50
C LEU A 13 9.41 26.59 0.17
N THR A 14 10.11 26.02 -0.81
CA THR A 14 9.49 25.16 -1.83
C THR A 14 9.58 23.69 -1.40
N SER A 15 8.77 23.31 -0.42
CA SER A 15 8.45 21.90 -0.12
C SER A 15 6.94 21.71 -0.30
N CYS A 16 6.50 21.72 -1.56
CA CYS A 16 5.17 21.23 -1.90
C CYS A 16 5.24 19.71 -1.97
N SER A 17 5.14 19.06 -0.80
CA SER A 17 5.01 17.62 -0.67
C SER A 17 3.69 17.16 -1.30
N SER A 18 3.73 16.82 -2.58
CA SER A 18 2.62 16.17 -3.28
C SER A 18 2.63 14.67 -2.98
N LEU A 19 2.10 14.29 -1.81
CA LEU A 19 1.73 12.91 -1.48
C LEU A 19 0.20 12.79 -1.38
N ALA A 20 -0.53 13.32 -2.36
CA ALA A 20 -2.00 13.24 -2.39
C ALA A 20 -2.55 11.86 -2.81
N PHE A 21 -1.71 10.89 -3.18
CA PHE A 21 -2.14 9.55 -3.65
C PHE A 21 -2.62 8.59 -2.55
N ALA A 22 -2.56 8.97 -1.27
CA ALA A 22 -2.92 8.07 -0.18
C ALA A 22 -4.43 7.89 0.02
N CYS A 23 -5.27 8.79 -0.51
CA CYS A 23 -6.72 8.79 -0.24
C CYS A 23 -7.57 8.18 -1.35
N ASP A 24 -6.94 7.65 -2.40
CA ASP A 24 -7.61 6.79 -3.36
C ASP A 24 -7.66 5.38 -2.80
N LYS A 25 -8.84 4.74 -2.88
CA LYS A 25 -9.01 3.37 -2.38
C LYS A 25 -8.11 2.43 -3.20
N PRO A 26 -7.23 1.65 -2.58
CA PRO A 26 -6.36 0.74 -3.30
C PRO A 26 -7.15 -0.43 -3.91
N ALA A 27 -6.72 -0.87 -5.08
CA ALA A 27 -7.26 -2.08 -5.72
C ALA A 27 -6.69 -3.33 -5.04
N THR A 28 -7.53 -4.34 -4.84
CA THR A 28 -7.10 -5.66 -4.35
C THR A 28 -6.15 -6.33 -5.34
N PRO A 29 -5.08 -6.99 -4.88
CA PRO A 29 -4.12 -7.64 -5.77
C PRO A 29 -4.72 -8.90 -6.41
N GLU A 30 -4.27 -9.24 -7.61
CA GLU A 30 -4.56 -10.54 -8.22
C GLU A 30 -3.73 -11.62 -7.52
N LEU A 31 -4.41 -12.65 -7.01
CA LEU A 31 -3.77 -13.77 -6.34
C LEU A 31 -3.70 -14.99 -7.28
N PRO A 32 -2.57 -15.73 -7.31
CA PRO A 32 -2.38 -16.85 -8.21
C PRO A 32 -3.18 -18.09 -7.78
N ASP A 33 -3.54 -18.95 -8.73
CA ASP A 33 -4.11 -20.26 -8.44
C ASP A 33 -3.07 -21.18 -7.78
N PRO A 34 -3.29 -21.68 -6.54
CA PRO A 34 -2.31 -22.50 -5.83
C PRO A 34 -2.00 -23.84 -6.53
N ALA A 35 -2.90 -24.36 -7.36
CA ALA A 35 -2.69 -25.62 -8.09
C ALA A 35 -1.65 -25.48 -9.21
N SER A 36 -1.58 -24.33 -9.86
CA SER A 36 -0.68 -24.04 -10.98
C SER A 36 0.45 -23.06 -10.66
N ALA A 37 0.40 -22.40 -9.48
CA ALA A 37 1.37 -21.39 -9.10
C ALA A 37 2.82 -21.93 -9.08
N VAL A 38 3.76 -21.10 -9.52
CA VAL A 38 5.20 -21.33 -9.34
C VAL A 38 5.79 -20.41 -8.27
N THR A 39 6.93 -20.77 -7.69
CA THR A 39 7.58 -19.98 -6.62
C THR A 39 7.70 -18.48 -6.96
N PRO A 40 8.10 -18.07 -8.19
CA PRO A 40 8.13 -16.64 -8.55
C PRO A 40 6.77 -15.94 -8.46
N GLN A 41 5.68 -16.61 -8.85
CA GLN A 41 4.31 -16.05 -8.76
C GLN A 41 3.88 -15.90 -7.30
N MET A 42 4.22 -16.85 -6.44
CA MET A 42 3.94 -16.74 -4.99
C MET A 42 4.74 -15.60 -4.33
N VAL A 43 5.99 -15.37 -4.76
CA VAL A 43 6.80 -14.24 -4.28
C VAL A 43 6.21 -12.91 -4.75
N LYS A 44 5.78 -12.83 -6.01
CA LYS A 44 5.07 -11.66 -6.54
C LYS A 44 3.80 -11.38 -5.74
N ALA A 45 2.94 -12.39 -5.56
CA ALA A 45 1.71 -12.28 -4.80
C ALA A 45 1.94 -11.77 -3.37
N LYS A 46 2.97 -12.28 -2.67
CA LYS A 46 3.36 -11.78 -1.33
C LYS A 46 3.67 -10.28 -1.36
N ASN A 47 4.44 -9.84 -2.35
CA ASN A 47 4.84 -8.44 -2.47
C ASN A 47 3.64 -7.54 -2.82
N ASP A 48 2.75 -8.02 -3.69
CA ASP A 48 1.54 -7.31 -4.08
C ASP A 48 0.56 -7.18 -2.89
N VAL A 49 0.37 -8.25 -2.11
CA VAL A 49 -0.40 -8.20 -0.85
C VAL A 49 0.21 -7.20 0.13
N LYS A 50 1.54 -7.21 0.30
CA LYS A 50 2.22 -6.23 1.16
C LYS A 50 2.02 -4.79 0.68
N ALA A 51 2.12 -4.55 -0.62
CA ALA A 51 1.89 -3.23 -1.21
C ALA A 51 0.44 -2.76 -1.00
N PHE A 52 -0.53 -3.65 -1.23
CA PHE A 52 -1.94 -3.38 -0.97
C PHE A 52 -2.21 -3.04 0.50
N LEU A 53 -1.69 -3.83 1.45
CA LEU A 53 -1.87 -3.55 2.88
C LEU A 53 -1.27 -2.20 3.27
N GLY A 54 -0.08 -1.86 2.77
CA GLY A 54 0.53 -0.55 3.03
C GLY A 54 -0.28 0.62 2.44
N ALA A 55 -0.82 0.46 1.23
CA ALA A 55 -1.70 1.45 0.62
C ALA A 55 -3.04 1.56 1.36
N ALA A 56 -3.61 0.45 1.81
CA ALA A 56 -4.84 0.42 2.59
C ALA A 56 -4.66 1.10 3.95
N GLU A 57 -3.56 0.84 4.66
CA GLU A 57 -3.21 1.56 5.90
C GLU A 57 -3.04 3.07 5.69
N ALA A 58 -2.54 3.50 4.53
CA ALA A 58 -2.46 4.90 4.18
C ALA A 58 -3.86 5.49 3.91
N TYR A 59 -4.71 4.77 3.19
CA TYR A 59 -6.10 5.13 2.92
C TYR A 59 -6.93 5.28 4.21
N LEU A 60 -6.75 4.38 5.18
CA LEU A 60 -7.44 4.43 6.47
C LEU A 60 -7.09 5.68 7.30
N LYS A 61 -5.99 6.38 7.00
CA LYS A 61 -5.59 7.63 7.68
C LYS A 61 -6.25 8.88 7.06
N CYS A 62 -6.96 8.74 5.95
CA CYS A 62 -7.65 9.84 5.30
C CYS A 62 -8.99 10.17 5.99
N ASN A 63 -9.55 11.34 5.67
CA ASN A 63 -10.88 11.74 6.15
C ASN A 63 -11.97 10.98 5.39
N ILE A 64 -12.16 9.71 5.73
CA ILE A 64 -13.14 8.80 5.12
C ILE A 64 -14.28 8.47 6.09
N SER A 65 -15.42 8.06 5.56
CA SER A 65 -16.55 7.63 6.40
C SER A 65 -16.25 6.33 7.14
N THR A 66 -16.91 6.09 8.28
CA THR A 66 -16.83 4.82 9.01
C THR A 66 -17.17 3.62 8.13
N LYS A 67 -18.12 3.77 7.19
CA LYS A 67 -18.46 2.72 6.23
C LYS A 67 -17.28 2.37 5.32
N GLN A 68 -16.59 3.37 4.76
CA GLN A 68 -15.42 3.17 3.91
C GLN A 68 -14.26 2.56 4.70
N HIS A 69 -14.03 3.03 5.92
CA HIS A 69 -13.03 2.46 6.82
C HIS A 69 -13.28 0.97 7.06
N ASN A 70 -14.49 0.59 7.48
CA ASN A 70 -14.84 -0.80 7.73
C ASN A 70 -14.74 -1.66 6.47
N THR A 71 -15.23 -1.16 5.34
CA THR A 71 -15.10 -1.86 4.04
C THR A 71 -13.64 -2.16 3.71
N MET A 72 -12.75 -1.19 3.90
CA MET A 72 -11.34 -1.38 3.62
C MET A 72 -10.70 -2.39 4.58
N VAL A 73 -11.04 -2.34 5.87
CA VAL A 73 -10.57 -3.33 6.86
C VAL A 73 -11.04 -4.74 6.50
N ASP A 74 -12.30 -4.90 6.09
CA ASP A 74 -12.86 -6.18 5.65
C ASP A 74 -12.13 -6.73 4.42
N GLU A 75 -11.81 -5.87 3.45
CA GLU A 75 -11.02 -6.25 2.26
C GLU A 75 -9.57 -6.61 2.61
N MET A 76 -8.92 -5.86 3.51
CA MET A 76 -7.58 -6.22 4.03
C MET A 76 -7.60 -7.62 4.65
N LYS A 77 -8.64 -7.91 5.43
CA LYS A 77 -8.82 -9.22 6.05
C LYS A 77 -9.06 -10.32 5.01
N SER A 78 -9.95 -10.09 4.04
CA SER A 78 -10.23 -11.07 2.98
C SER A 78 -8.98 -11.41 2.19
N VAL A 79 -8.22 -10.40 1.73
CA VAL A 79 -6.98 -10.61 0.95
C VAL A 79 -5.93 -11.38 1.77
N ALA A 80 -5.82 -11.10 3.07
CA ALA A 80 -4.90 -11.83 3.95
C ALA A 80 -5.34 -13.30 4.14
N ASP A 81 -6.63 -13.54 4.36
CA ASP A 81 -7.19 -14.88 4.54
C ASP A 81 -7.04 -15.72 3.25
N ASP A 82 -7.30 -15.13 2.09
CA ASP A 82 -7.14 -15.75 0.76
C ASP A 82 -5.67 -16.10 0.48
N PHE A 83 -4.76 -15.14 0.66
CA PHE A 83 -3.33 -15.38 0.45
C PHE A 83 -2.79 -16.48 1.38
N ASN A 84 -3.22 -16.50 2.64
CA ASN A 84 -2.86 -17.57 3.58
C ASN A 84 -3.41 -18.93 3.14
N GLY A 85 -4.63 -18.97 2.60
CA GLY A 85 -5.22 -20.17 1.98
C GLY A 85 -4.36 -20.71 0.84
N ILE A 86 -3.98 -19.83 -0.10
CA ILE A 86 -3.14 -20.15 -1.26
C ILE A 86 -1.77 -20.66 -0.80
N VAL A 87 -1.13 -20.01 0.16
CA VAL A 87 0.17 -20.45 0.70
C VAL A 87 0.08 -21.86 1.31
N ARG A 88 -0.99 -22.17 2.05
CA ARG A 88 -1.19 -23.52 2.60
C ARG A 88 -1.37 -24.56 1.50
N ALA A 89 -2.22 -24.27 0.50
CA ALA A 89 -2.47 -25.17 -0.62
C ALA A 89 -1.20 -25.39 -1.46
N TYR A 90 -0.44 -24.33 -1.74
CA TYR A 90 0.85 -24.40 -2.44
C TYR A 90 1.85 -25.30 -1.69
N LYS A 91 1.98 -25.13 -0.37
CA LYS A 91 2.86 -25.96 0.46
C LYS A 91 2.43 -27.42 0.48
N ALA A 92 1.13 -27.69 0.60
CA ALA A 92 0.60 -29.04 0.59
C ALA A 92 0.90 -29.75 -0.74
N ARG A 93 0.76 -29.06 -1.88
CA ARG A 93 1.08 -29.60 -3.21
C ARG A 93 2.57 -29.94 -3.36
N LEU A 94 3.48 -29.13 -2.81
CA LEU A 94 4.92 -29.40 -2.88
C LEU A 94 5.40 -30.51 -1.94
N ALA A 95 4.56 -30.92 -0.98
CA ALA A 95 4.90 -31.95 0.00
C ALA A 95 4.46 -33.37 -0.44
N GLY A 96 3.64 -33.48 -1.49
CA GLY A 96 3.27 -34.75 -2.12
C GLY A 96 4.19 -35.10 -3.29
#